data_AF-A0AAV5XRS2-F1
#
_entry.id   AF-A0AAV5XRS2-F1
#
_cell.length_a   1.000
_cell.length_b   1.000
_cell.length_c   1.000
_cell.angle_alpha   90.00
_cell.angle_beta   90.00
_cell.angle_gamma   90.00
#
_symmetry.space_group_name_H-M   'P 1'
#
loop_
_entity.id
_entity.type
_entity.pdbx_description
1 polymer ?
#
loop_
_entity_poly.entity_id
_entity_poly.type
_entity_poly.pdbx_seq_one_letter_code
_entity_poly.pdbx_strand_id
1 'polypeptide(L)' 'MDITRDVMRLRAEGQSRAAARAAIDAKYLRSGRPTPTPPP' A
#
# COMPACT_ATOMS: atom_id res chain seq x y z
N MET A 1 -12.62 -1.99 7.84
CA MET A 1 -11.38 -1.86 7.06
C MET A 1 -11.67 -0.88 5.93
N ASP A 2 -11.00 0.29 5.89
CA ASP A 2 -11.26 1.31 4.87
C ASP A 2 -9.94 1.78 4.25
N ILE A 3 -9.52 1.01 3.24
CA ILE A 3 -8.27 1.23 2.48
C ILE A 3 -8.33 2.58 1.76
N THR A 4 -9.50 2.99 1.28
CA THR A 4 -9.68 4.23 0.52
C THR A 4 -9.38 5.45 1.39
N ARG A 5 -9.87 5.47 2.64
CA ARG A 5 -9.58 6.55 3.60
C ARG A 5 -8.09 6.66 3.92
N ASP A 6 -7.39 5.53 4.09
CA ASP A 6 -5.95 5.55 4.36
C ASP A 6 -5.13 5.99 3.15
N VAL A 7 -5.49 5.58 1.94
CA VAL A 7 -4.81 6.04 0.71
C VAL A 7 -4.97 7.55 0.55
N MET A 8 -6.16 8.09 0.81
CA MET A 8 -6.39 9.54 0.73
C MET A 8 -5.61 10.30 1.81
N ARG A 9 -5.52 9.77 3.02
CA ARG A 9 -4.70 10.35 4.10
C ARG A 9 -3.22 10.38 3.74
N LEU A 10 -2.65 9.28 3.25
CA LEU A 10 -1.23 9.19 2.89
C LEU A 10 -0.89 10.12 1.71
N ARG A 11 -1.82 10.32 0.78
CA ARG A 11 -1.70 11.33 -0.28
C ARG A 11 -1.72 12.75 0.25
N ALA A 12 -2.61 13.05 1.20
CA ALA A 12 -2.69 14.38 1.83
C ALA A 12 -1.44 14.71 2.66
N GLU A 13 -0.79 13.69 3.23
CA GLU A 13 0.50 13.80 3.93
C GLU A 13 1.70 13.98 2.98
N GLY A 14 1.46 14.05 1.66
CA GLY A 14 2.51 14.26 0.66
C GLY A 14 3.39 13.03 0.43
N GLN A 15 2.97 11.84 0.86
CA GLN A 15 3.76 10.64 0.64
C GLN A 15 3.84 10.28 -0.85
N SER A 16 5.01 9.76 -1.24
CA SER A 16 5.17 9.19 -2.57
C SER A 16 4.24 7.99 -2.75
N ARG A 17 3.83 7.71 -4.01
CA ARG A 17 2.96 6.58 -4.34
C ARG A 17 3.53 5.24 -3.83
N ALA A 18 4.86 5.11 -3.83
CA ALA A 18 5.56 3.92 -3.33
C ALA A 18 5.46 3.78 -1.81
N ALA A 19 5.66 4.87 -1.06
CA ALA A 19 5.53 4.87 0.40
C ALA A 19 4.09 4.59 0.84
N ALA A 20 3.11 5.21 0.18
CA ALA A 20 1.70 4.96 0.46
C ALA A 20 1.34 3.49 0.18
N ARG A 21 1.83 2.92 -0.93
CA ARG A 21 1.62 1.51 -1.27
C ARG A 21 2.24 0.58 -0.22
N ALA A 22 3.47 0.81 0.19
CA ALA A 22 4.13 0.01 1.23
C ALA A 22 3.40 0.09 2.59
N ALA A 23 2.89 1.27 2.97
CA ALA A 23 2.13 1.44 4.20
C ALA A 23 0.77 0.72 4.16
N ILE A 24 0.07 0.77 3.02
CA ILE A 24 -1.15 0.01 2.81
C ILE A 24 -0.85 -1.49 2.80
N ASP A 25 0.19 -1.93 2.11
CA ASP A 25 0.56 -3.33 2.03
C ASP A 25 0.96 -3.86 3.44
N ALA A 26 1.71 -3.11 4.23
CA ALA A 26 2.04 -3.49 5.60
C ALA A 26 0.81 -3.57 6.53
N LYS A 27 -0.13 -2.63 6.38
CA LYS A 27 -1.33 -2.53 7.22
C LYS A 27 -2.41 -3.55 6.84
N TYR A 28 -2.57 -3.84 5.56
CA TYR A 28 -3.68 -4.62 5.01
C TYR A 28 -3.25 -5.96 4.42
N LEU A 29 -2.00 -6.10 3.98
CA LEU A 29 -1.45 -7.29 3.35
C LEU A 29 -0.63 -8.16 4.31
N ARG A 30 -0.80 -7.99 5.64
CA ARG A 30 -0.05 -8.70 6.71
C ARG A 30 -0.13 -10.24 6.66
N SER A 31 -0.75 -10.85 5.65
CA SER A 31 -0.81 -12.30 5.45
C SER A 31 -0.99 -12.76 3.98
N GLY A 32 -0.62 -11.94 2.99
CA GLY A 32 -0.64 -12.34 1.57
C GLY A 32 0.76 -12.61 1.07
N ARG A 33 1.03 -13.83 0.59
CA ARG A 33 2.27 -14.23 -0.10
C ARG A 33 2.70 -13.12 -1.09
N PRO A 34 3.98 -12.70 -1.13
CA PRO A 34 4.42 -11.64 -2.04
C PRO A 34 3.96 -11.96 -3.46
N THR A 35 3.25 -11.03 -4.09
CA THR A 35 2.82 -11.15 -5.49
C THR A 35 4.08 -11.41 -6.33
N PRO A 36 4.22 -12.55 -7.01
CA PRO A 36 5.42 -12.83 -7.78
C PRO A 36 5.55 -11.79 -8.88
N THR A 37 6.71 -11.15 -8.95
CA THR A 37 7.08 -10.27 -10.07
C THR A 37 7.01 -11.12 -11.34
N PRO A 38 6.23 -10.74 -12.37
CA PRO A 38 6.23 -11.47 -13.63
C PRO A 38 7.64 -11.46 -14.23
N PRO A 39 8.11 -12.58 -14.82
CA PRO A 39 9.41 -12.63 -15.47
C PRO A 39 9.49 -11.62 -16.63
N PRO A 40 10.72 -11.18 -17.00
CA PRO A 40 10.94 -10.19 -18.05
C PRO A 40 10.41 -10.63 -19.42
#